data_AF-A0A523T1E7-F1
#
_entry.id   AF-A0A523T1E7-F1
#
_cell.length_a   1.000
_cell.length_b   1.000
_cell.length_c   1.000
_cell.angle_alpha   90.00
_cell.angle_beta   90.00
_cell.angle_gamma   90.00
#
_symmetry.space_group_name_H-M   'P 1'
#
loop_
_entity.id
_entity.type
_entity.pdbx_description
1 polymer ?
#
loop_
_entity_poly.entity_id
_entity_poly.type
_entity_poly.pdbx_seq_one_letter_code
_entity_poly.pdbx_strand_id
1 'polypeptide(L)'
;MKIRGILLYTSLLLLAVLFLHPQQEVVLSIKEGMPAIPLAIPEFIIHDSSPKTFASAETLYKILYDDLKYSRVFQHLPKSYYSYIESLNPEKILFKDWESIQAKILFVGEISGGDGDNIIFEGKLYDVKAERGIFGKRYQAEISLLRLVAHKMADEIMKRFGEREIFTSKIVFISNRDGNDELYMMDYDGHNQTRLTFNRIKDYMPAWSADGKKIAYTSYLRESAILCILNPYEGERLEVQSRGTNFSPAFSPDGKKLAFCSTLEEGNSEIYVCTSEGKNIRRLTFNKAIDTAPSWSPTSREIAFTSDRGGTPQIYIMDAEGSNIRRISFGGGYFDAPSWSPIGDMIAYVSRVDQIFDIYVQNLRTKQTIKLTESNARNESPCWSPDGRHLIFSSNLTGTIQLFTIDYDGANLRRLTSKGENKLADWSR
;
A
#
# COMPACT_ATOMS: atom_id res chain seq x y z
N MET A 1 -62.18 54.51 26.04
CA MET A 1 -61.25 53.45 26.47
C MET A 1 -60.52 52.95 25.25
N LYS A 2 -59.18 53.03 25.25
CA LYS A 2 -58.28 52.79 24.12
C LYS A 2 -58.16 51.29 23.81
N ILE A 3 -58.25 50.88 22.55
CA ILE A 3 -57.54 49.70 22.03
C ILE A 3 -56.97 50.07 20.65
N ARG A 4 -55.64 50.16 20.58
CA ARG A 4 -54.85 50.35 19.35
C ARG A 4 -54.70 49.00 18.67
N GLY A 5 -55.15 48.87 17.42
CA GLY A 5 -54.79 47.75 16.55
C GLY A 5 -53.43 48.00 15.91
N ILE A 6 -52.48 47.10 16.15
CA ILE A 6 -51.13 47.10 15.57
C ILE A 6 -51.23 46.35 14.23
N LEU A 7 -50.95 47.03 13.11
CA LEU A 7 -50.64 46.38 11.83
C LEU A 7 -49.21 45.83 11.91
N LEU A 8 -49.05 44.50 11.83
CA LEU A 8 -47.76 43.87 11.57
C LEU A 8 -47.51 43.86 10.05
N TYR A 9 -46.51 44.61 9.59
CA TYR A 9 -45.90 44.40 8.27
C TYR A 9 -44.90 43.26 8.39
N THR A 10 -45.19 42.10 7.81
CA THR A 10 -44.21 41.03 7.60
C THR A 10 -43.51 41.28 6.27
N SER A 11 -42.25 41.76 6.30
CA SER A 11 -41.39 41.78 5.12
C SER A 11 -40.89 40.36 4.85
N LEU A 12 -41.18 39.85 3.67
CA LEU A 12 -40.69 38.56 3.20
C LEU A 12 -39.27 38.77 2.67
N LEU A 13 -38.26 38.38 3.45
CA LEU A 13 -36.86 38.40 3.02
C LEU A 13 -36.62 37.15 2.15
N LEU A 14 -36.51 37.34 0.83
CA LEU A 14 -36.23 36.26 -0.10
C LEU A 14 -34.74 35.88 0.02
N LEU A 15 -34.44 34.80 0.75
CA LEU A 15 -33.10 34.24 0.85
C LEU A 15 -32.81 33.49 -0.46
N ALA A 16 -31.97 34.06 -1.33
CA ALA A 16 -31.44 33.35 -2.49
C ALA A 16 -30.47 32.25 -2.01
N VAL A 17 -30.96 31.01 -1.94
CA VAL A 17 -30.11 29.84 -1.70
C VAL A 17 -29.34 29.57 -2.99
N LEU A 18 -28.07 29.97 -3.03
CA LEU A 18 -27.12 29.51 -4.04
C LEU A 18 -26.93 28.00 -3.83
N PHE A 19 -27.56 27.20 -4.70
CA PHE A 19 -27.23 25.79 -4.82
C PHE A 19 -25.81 25.68 -5.40
N LEU A 20 -24.81 25.56 -4.53
CA LEU A 20 -23.52 24.97 -4.90
C LEU A 20 -23.82 23.57 -5.43
N HIS A 21 -23.82 23.40 -6.75
CA HIS A 21 -23.84 22.07 -7.35
C HIS A 21 -22.55 21.37 -6.90
N PRO A 22 -22.62 20.18 -6.27
CA PRO A 22 -21.42 19.40 -6.05
C PRO A 22 -20.77 19.17 -7.42
N GLN A 23 -19.53 19.64 -7.58
CA GLN A 23 -18.75 19.39 -8.78
C GLN A 23 -18.71 17.86 -8.95
N GLN A 24 -19.34 17.36 -10.00
CA GLN A 24 -19.44 15.94 -10.26
C GLN A 24 -18.01 15.41 -10.42
N GLU A 25 -17.50 14.68 -9.43
CA GLU A 25 -16.19 14.07 -9.51
C GLU A 25 -16.23 13.04 -10.65
N VAL A 26 -15.48 13.31 -11.71
CA VAL A 26 -15.37 12.42 -12.85
C VAL A 26 -14.43 11.30 -12.44
N VAL A 27 -14.98 10.11 -12.24
CA VAL A 27 -14.18 8.89 -12.06
C VAL A 27 -14.14 8.14 -13.39
N LEU A 28 -12.94 8.01 -13.95
CA LEU A 28 -12.69 7.16 -15.11
C LEU A 28 -12.49 5.73 -14.59
N SER A 29 -13.23 4.74 -15.11
CA SER A 29 -13.06 3.34 -14.70
C SER A 29 -12.04 2.64 -15.59
N ILE A 30 -10.99 2.08 -14.98
CA ILE A 30 -10.05 1.18 -15.64
C ILE A 30 -10.59 -0.25 -15.56
N LYS A 31 -10.44 -1.03 -16.64
CA LYS A 31 -10.75 -2.47 -16.67
C LYS A 31 -9.47 -3.27 -16.89
N GLU A 32 -9.45 -4.46 -16.30
CA GLU A 32 -8.37 -5.45 -16.48
C GLU A 32 -8.14 -5.74 -17.98
N GLY A 33 -6.88 -5.71 -18.41
CA GLY A 33 -6.48 -5.90 -19.81
C GLY A 33 -6.56 -4.64 -20.70
N MET A 34 -6.95 -3.47 -20.17
CA MET A 34 -6.83 -2.22 -20.92
C MET A 34 -5.35 -1.81 -21.08
N PRO A 35 -4.96 -1.29 -22.26
CA PRO A 35 -3.64 -0.70 -22.42
C PRO A 35 -3.48 0.51 -21.49
N ALA A 36 -2.27 0.71 -20.98
CA ALA A 36 -1.93 1.85 -20.14
C ALA A 36 -2.30 3.17 -20.83
N ILE A 37 -2.77 4.14 -20.05
CA ILE A 37 -3.32 5.41 -20.54
C ILE A 37 -2.15 6.34 -20.92
N PRO A 38 -2.06 6.79 -22.19
CA PRO A 38 -1.03 7.75 -22.60
C PRO A 38 -1.15 9.06 -21.81
N LEU A 39 -0.13 9.37 -21.01
CA LEU A 39 -0.05 10.51 -20.12
C LEU A 39 1.09 11.43 -20.55
N ALA A 40 0.76 12.70 -20.77
CA ALA A 40 1.73 13.77 -20.93
C ALA A 40 1.98 14.48 -19.59
N ILE A 41 3.25 14.65 -19.24
CA ILE A 41 3.71 15.39 -18.06
C ILE A 41 4.83 16.35 -18.51
N PRO A 42 4.49 17.53 -19.06
CA PRO A 42 5.46 18.59 -19.35
C PRO A 42 6.18 19.07 -18.10
N GLU A 43 7.29 19.77 -18.31
CA GLU A 43 8.03 20.42 -17.22
C GLU A 43 7.12 21.39 -16.46
N PHE A 44 7.34 21.48 -15.15
CA PHE A 44 6.52 22.32 -14.30
C PHE A 44 6.82 23.79 -14.57
N ILE A 45 5.76 24.59 -14.56
CA ILE A 45 5.83 26.02 -14.78
C ILE A 45 6.23 26.67 -13.46
N ILE A 46 7.28 27.47 -13.51
CA ILE A 46 7.89 28.10 -12.33
C ILE A 46 7.57 29.60 -12.41
N HIS A 47 6.86 30.11 -11.41
CA HIS A 47 6.35 31.49 -11.39
C HIS A 47 7.32 32.51 -10.79
N ASP A 48 8.50 32.06 -10.36
CA ASP A 48 9.56 32.92 -9.84
C ASP A 48 10.95 32.46 -10.30
N SER A 49 11.95 33.31 -10.06
CA SER A 49 13.33 33.05 -10.48
C SER A 49 14.20 32.45 -9.36
N SER A 50 13.61 31.94 -8.27
CA SER A 50 14.35 31.47 -7.11
C SER A 50 14.99 30.10 -7.39
N PRO A 51 16.33 29.94 -7.24
CA PRO A 51 17.00 28.64 -7.40
C PRO A 51 16.38 27.52 -6.55
N LYS A 52 15.83 27.89 -5.39
CA LYS A 52 15.12 26.99 -4.49
C LYS A 52 13.83 26.45 -5.11
N THR A 53 13.05 27.31 -5.75
CA THR A 53 11.81 26.92 -6.44
C THR A 53 12.14 26.02 -7.62
N PHE A 54 13.19 26.32 -8.39
CA PHE A 54 13.68 25.43 -9.47
C PHE A 54 14.04 24.04 -8.97
N ALA A 55 14.88 23.92 -7.93
CA ALA A 55 15.25 22.62 -7.37
C ALA A 55 14.05 21.85 -6.79
N SER A 56 13.08 22.58 -6.22
CA SER A 56 11.83 22.00 -5.72
C SER A 56 10.96 21.46 -6.86
N ALA A 57 10.89 22.17 -7.99
CA ALA A 57 10.17 21.76 -9.19
C ALA A 57 10.73 20.46 -9.76
N GLU A 58 12.06 20.36 -9.90
CA GLU A 58 12.72 19.14 -10.39
C GLU A 58 12.45 17.94 -9.49
N THR A 59 12.50 18.16 -8.16
CA THR A 59 12.24 17.12 -7.17
C THR A 59 10.80 16.61 -7.25
N LEU A 60 9.82 17.52 -7.25
CA LEU A 60 8.40 17.16 -7.38
C LEU A 60 8.11 16.46 -8.70
N TYR A 61 8.64 16.99 -9.81
CA TYR A 61 8.45 16.41 -11.14
C TYR A 61 8.95 14.98 -11.18
N LYS A 62 10.17 14.74 -10.70
CA LYS A 62 10.79 13.42 -10.72
C LYS A 62 9.99 12.40 -9.91
N ILE A 63 9.60 12.76 -8.69
CA ILE A 63 8.87 11.85 -7.80
C ILE A 63 7.49 11.53 -8.37
N LEU A 64 6.74 12.55 -8.81
CA LEU A 64 5.43 12.35 -9.42
C LEU A 64 5.52 11.50 -10.70
N TYR A 65 6.55 11.74 -11.52
CA TYR A 65 6.79 10.96 -12.72
C TYR A 65 7.08 9.49 -12.39
N ASP A 66 7.95 9.23 -11.41
CA ASP A 66 8.29 7.87 -11.00
C ASP A 66 7.09 7.14 -10.38
N ASP A 67 6.28 7.83 -9.58
CA ASP A 67 5.04 7.31 -8.98
C ASP A 67 4.04 6.87 -10.07
N LEU A 68 3.67 7.79 -10.97
CA LEU A 68 2.67 7.50 -12.00
C LEU A 68 3.15 6.42 -12.98
N LYS A 69 4.46 6.33 -13.22
CA LYS A 69 5.06 5.22 -13.98
C LYS A 69 4.97 3.90 -13.22
N TYR A 70 5.22 3.91 -11.90
CA TYR A 70 5.14 2.73 -11.04
C TYR A 70 3.71 2.16 -11.00
N SER A 71 2.68 3.02 -11.08
CA SER A 71 1.27 2.61 -11.02
C SER A 71 0.83 1.54 -12.02
N ARG A 72 1.53 1.41 -13.16
CA ARG A 72 1.12 0.66 -14.36
C ARG A 72 -0.19 1.12 -15.03
N VAL A 73 -0.83 2.16 -14.51
CA VAL A 73 -2.05 2.74 -15.11
C VAL A 73 -1.70 3.64 -16.28
N PHE A 74 -0.58 4.34 -16.21
CA PHE A 74 -0.16 5.31 -17.21
C PHE A 74 1.02 4.82 -18.04
N GLN A 75 0.97 5.16 -19.33
CA GLN A 75 2.11 5.12 -20.22
C GLN A 75 2.60 6.54 -20.43
N HIS A 76 3.80 6.84 -19.93
CA HIS A 76 4.35 8.19 -20.05
C HIS A 76 4.80 8.43 -21.49
N LEU A 77 4.38 9.57 -22.05
CA LEU A 77 4.85 9.99 -23.36
C LEU A 77 6.30 10.50 -23.28
N PRO A 78 7.16 10.18 -24.26
CA PRO A 78 8.54 10.68 -24.30
C PRO A 78 8.61 12.20 -24.30
N LYS A 79 9.54 12.78 -23.53
CA LYS A 79 9.77 14.24 -23.48
C LYS A 79 10.09 14.84 -24.85
N SER A 80 10.71 14.08 -25.76
CA SER A 80 11.01 14.52 -27.13
C SER A 80 9.77 14.79 -27.97
N TYR A 81 8.58 14.33 -27.56
CA TYR A 81 7.34 14.66 -28.26
C TYR A 81 6.84 16.07 -27.90
N TYR A 82 7.27 16.61 -26.75
CA TYR A 82 6.84 17.93 -26.29
C TYR A 82 7.56 19.06 -27.04
N SER A 83 8.71 18.81 -27.69
CA SER A 83 9.46 19.84 -28.42
C SER A 83 8.71 20.40 -29.65
N TYR A 84 7.63 19.73 -30.07
CA TYR A 84 6.75 20.18 -31.16
C TYR A 84 5.58 21.04 -30.69
N ILE A 85 5.44 21.23 -29.37
CA ILE A 85 4.35 21.98 -28.75
C ILE A 85 4.89 23.34 -28.32
N GLU A 86 4.15 24.41 -28.60
CA GLU A 86 4.49 25.73 -28.07
C GLU A 86 4.53 25.72 -26.53
N SER A 87 5.26 26.65 -25.93
CA SER A 87 5.38 26.77 -24.47
C SER A 87 3.99 26.76 -23.81
N LEU A 88 3.78 25.80 -22.92
CA LEU A 88 2.49 25.58 -22.27
C LEU A 88 2.04 26.82 -21.48
N ASN A 89 0.87 27.36 -21.85
CA ASN A 89 0.18 28.40 -21.07
C ASN A 89 -1.01 27.79 -20.32
N PRO A 90 -0.99 27.75 -18.96
CA PRO A 90 -2.09 27.19 -18.16
C PRO A 90 -3.44 27.88 -18.34
N GLU A 91 -3.46 29.16 -18.70
CA GLU A 91 -4.70 29.91 -18.92
C GLU A 91 -5.34 29.61 -20.28
N LYS A 92 -4.54 29.10 -21.24
CA LYS A 92 -5.00 28.80 -22.59
C LYS A 92 -4.24 27.61 -23.18
N ILE A 93 -4.65 26.41 -22.78
CA ILE A 93 -4.08 25.16 -23.28
C ILE A 93 -4.61 24.85 -24.68
N LEU A 94 -3.71 24.64 -25.65
CA LEU A 94 -4.06 24.16 -27.00
C LEU A 94 -4.10 22.62 -26.99
N PHE A 95 -5.25 22.04 -26.65
CA PHE A 95 -5.39 20.58 -26.50
C PHE A 95 -5.07 19.77 -27.76
N LYS A 96 -5.29 20.35 -28.95
CA LYS A 96 -4.99 19.70 -30.24
C LYS A 96 -3.52 19.33 -30.39
N ASP A 97 -2.61 20.12 -29.82
CA ASP A 97 -1.17 19.84 -29.90
C ASP A 97 -0.82 18.59 -29.08
N TRP A 98 -1.42 18.46 -27.90
CA TRP A 98 -1.28 17.28 -27.04
C TRP A 98 -1.97 16.04 -27.64
N GLU A 99 -3.14 16.23 -28.28
CA GLU A 99 -3.82 15.14 -29.00
C GLU A 99 -2.97 14.64 -30.18
N SER A 100 -2.24 15.53 -30.85
CA SER A 100 -1.39 15.17 -32.00
C SER A 100 -0.25 14.20 -31.65
N ILE A 101 0.24 14.26 -30.40
CA ILE A 101 1.23 13.32 -29.84
C ILE A 101 0.57 12.14 -29.09
N GLN A 102 -0.74 11.95 -29.31
CA GLN A 102 -1.56 10.87 -28.76
C GLN A 102 -1.73 10.91 -27.23
N ALA A 103 -1.55 12.07 -26.60
CA ALA A 103 -1.86 12.22 -25.18
C ALA A 103 -3.38 12.06 -24.97
N LYS A 104 -3.76 11.20 -24.02
CA LYS A 104 -5.15 11.12 -23.55
C LYS A 104 -5.37 11.99 -22.33
N ILE A 105 -4.35 12.01 -21.46
CA ILE A 105 -4.35 12.80 -20.23
C ILE A 105 -3.15 13.73 -20.25
N LEU A 106 -3.35 14.97 -19.80
CA LEU A 106 -2.31 15.96 -19.59
C LEU A 106 -2.28 16.36 -18.12
N PHE A 107 -1.11 16.25 -17.49
CA PHE A 107 -0.86 16.80 -16.17
C PHE A 107 -0.03 18.08 -16.27
N VAL A 108 -0.53 19.17 -15.71
CA VAL A 108 0.16 20.47 -15.66
C VAL A 108 0.50 20.77 -14.21
N GLY A 109 1.80 20.93 -13.93
CA GLY A 109 2.29 21.36 -12.63
C GLY A 109 2.75 22.81 -12.67
N GLU A 110 2.36 23.59 -11.65
CA GLU A 110 2.76 24.97 -11.45
C GLU A 110 3.36 25.11 -10.05
N ILE A 111 4.45 25.86 -9.92
CA ILE A 111 5.15 26.04 -8.65
C ILE A 111 5.59 27.50 -8.45
N SER A 112 5.47 27.97 -7.22
CA SER A 112 5.97 29.26 -6.78
C SER A 112 6.55 29.18 -5.36
N GLY A 113 7.38 30.13 -5.00
CA GLY A 113 7.86 30.35 -3.64
C GLY A 113 6.71 30.75 -2.72
N GLY A 114 6.78 30.29 -1.48
CA GLY A 114 5.96 30.77 -0.36
C GLY A 114 6.81 31.44 0.71
N ASP A 115 6.18 31.77 1.83
CA ASP A 115 6.88 32.38 2.97
C ASP A 115 7.92 31.42 3.58
N GLY A 116 9.11 31.94 3.86
CA GLY A 116 10.20 31.19 4.50
C GLY A 116 10.62 29.97 3.68
N ASP A 117 10.55 28.78 4.29
CA ASP A 117 10.89 27.50 3.65
C ASP A 117 9.76 26.78 2.93
N ASN A 118 8.66 27.48 2.70
CA ASN A 118 7.53 26.94 1.99
C ASN A 118 7.62 27.13 0.48
N ILE A 119 7.01 26.19 -0.24
CA ILE A 119 6.66 26.30 -1.65
C ILE A 119 5.15 26.14 -1.80
N ILE A 120 4.63 26.64 -2.92
CA ILE A 120 3.26 26.42 -3.34
C ILE A 120 3.32 25.60 -4.63
N PHE A 121 2.70 24.43 -4.62
CA PHE A 121 2.60 23.54 -5.78
C PHE A 121 1.13 23.35 -6.14
N GLU A 122 0.79 23.58 -7.40
CA GLU A 122 -0.54 23.30 -7.96
C GLU A 122 -0.41 22.31 -9.11
N GLY A 123 -1.19 21.23 -9.05
CA GLY A 123 -1.29 20.25 -10.12
C GLY A 123 -2.69 20.23 -10.69
N LYS A 124 -2.80 20.25 -12.02
CA LYS A 124 -4.06 20.20 -12.75
C LYS A 124 -4.02 19.03 -13.74
N LEU A 125 -5.08 18.25 -13.77
CA LEU A 125 -5.24 17.11 -14.67
C LEU A 125 -6.34 17.40 -15.69
N TYR A 126 -6.07 17.12 -16.95
CA TYR A 126 -6.99 17.38 -18.05
C TYR A 126 -7.25 16.12 -18.89
N ASP A 127 -8.48 16.00 -19.36
CA ASP A 127 -8.83 15.10 -20.48
C ASP A 127 -8.56 15.86 -21.78
N VAL A 128 -7.61 15.36 -22.56
CA VAL A 128 -7.14 16.04 -23.77
C VAL A 128 -8.21 16.05 -24.85
N LYS A 129 -8.88 14.91 -25.06
CA LYS A 129 -9.88 14.77 -26.13
C LYS A 129 -11.17 15.52 -25.80
N ALA A 130 -11.55 15.54 -24.52
CA ALA A 130 -12.71 16.28 -24.06
C ALA A 130 -12.43 17.77 -23.81
N GLU A 131 -11.18 18.22 -23.98
CA GLU A 131 -10.73 19.60 -23.78
C GLU A 131 -11.17 20.21 -22.44
N ARG A 132 -11.12 19.41 -21.36
CA ARG A 132 -11.66 19.82 -20.05
C ARG A 132 -10.79 19.39 -18.88
N GLY A 133 -10.82 20.18 -17.80
CA GLY A 133 -10.22 19.82 -16.53
C GLY A 133 -10.96 18.66 -15.86
N ILE A 134 -10.20 17.70 -15.33
CA ILE A 134 -10.67 16.61 -14.48
C ILE A 134 -10.59 17.04 -13.01
N PHE A 135 -9.45 17.56 -12.59
CA PHE A 135 -9.27 18.11 -11.25
C PHE A 135 -8.09 19.11 -11.21
N GLY A 136 -8.06 19.93 -10.15
CA GLY A 136 -6.90 20.72 -9.76
C GLY A 136 -6.73 20.68 -8.25
N LYS A 137 -5.48 20.63 -7.77
CA LYS A 137 -5.20 20.63 -6.33
C LYS A 137 -3.95 21.46 -6.03
N ARG A 138 -4.04 22.24 -4.97
CA ARG A 138 -2.96 23.12 -4.49
C ARG A 138 -2.47 22.69 -3.12
N TYR A 139 -1.16 22.65 -2.97
CA TYR A 139 -0.46 22.34 -1.74
C TYR A 139 0.44 23.52 -1.38
N GLN A 140 0.48 23.83 -0.08
CA GLN A 140 1.50 24.70 0.51
C GLN A 140 2.22 23.87 1.57
N ALA A 141 3.53 23.71 1.41
CA ALA A 141 4.32 22.85 2.28
C ALA A 141 5.78 23.29 2.33
N GLU A 142 6.45 22.92 3.42
CA GLU A 142 7.90 23.06 3.55
C GLU A 142 8.63 22.18 2.53
N ILE A 143 9.82 22.60 2.12
CA ILE A 143 10.69 21.83 1.20
C ILE A 143 10.97 20.41 1.75
N SER A 144 11.07 20.26 3.06
CA SER A 144 11.27 18.98 3.73
C SER A 144 10.17 17.95 3.41
N LEU A 145 8.99 18.41 2.99
CA LEU A 145 7.80 17.61 2.70
C LEU A 145 7.49 17.46 1.21
N LEU A 146 8.33 17.97 0.30
CA LEU A 146 8.08 17.91 -1.16
C LEU A 146 7.72 16.51 -1.64
N ARG A 147 8.45 15.51 -1.13
CA ARG A 147 8.23 14.11 -1.49
C ARG A 147 6.83 13.63 -1.09
N LEU A 148 6.37 13.98 0.12
CA LEU A 148 5.00 13.68 0.55
C LEU A 148 3.96 14.40 -0.33
N VAL A 149 4.25 15.64 -0.74
CA VAL A 149 3.37 16.41 -1.63
C VAL A 149 3.24 15.74 -3.01
N ALA A 150 4.35 15.29 -3.59
CA ALA A 150 4.34 14.57 -4.87
C ALA A 150 3.53 13.27 -4.78
N HIS A 151 3.78 12.44 -3.75
CA HIS A 151 3.02 11.21 -3.53
C HIS A 151 1.53 11.46 -3.33
N LYS A 152 1.17 12.48 -2.54
CA LYS A 152 -0.23 12.88 -2.36
C LYS A 152 -0.86 13.31 -3.67
N MET A 153 -0.14 14.07 -4.50
CA MET A 153 -0.65 14.44 -5.83
C MET A 153 -0.85 13.20 -6.71
N ALA A 154 0.09 12.26 -6.71
CA ALA A 154 -0.05 11.01 -7.46
C ALA A 154 -1.25 10.18 -6.99
N ASP A 155 -1.44 10.03 -5.67
CA ASP A 155 -2.60 9.32 -5.10
C ASP A 155 -3.93 10.00 -5.47
N GLU A 156 -3.97 11.34 -5.49
CA GLU A 156 -5.15 12.10 -5.94
C GLU A 156 -5.44 11.89 -7.43
N ILE A 157 -4.41 11.78 -8.27
CA ILE A 157 -4.56 11.39 -9.68
C ILE A 157 -5.18 9.99 -9.75
N MET A 158 -4.60 9.00 -9.05
CA MET A 158 -5.06 7.60 -9.07
C MET A 158 -6.54 7.46 -8.66
N LYS A 159 -6.98 8.19 -7.63
CA LYS A 159 -8.39 8.21 -7.21
C LYS A 159 -9.34 8.60 -8.34
N ARG A 160 -8.95 9.52 -9.23
CA ARG A 160 -9.77 9.93 -10.38
C ARG A 160 -9.92 8.83 -11.42
N PHE A 161 -9.10 7.79 -11.34
CA PHE A 161 -9.20 6.59 -12.17
C PHE A 161 -9.79 5.39 -11.40
N GLY A 162 -10.38 5.63 -10.22
CA GLY A 162 -11.02 4.58 -9.40
C GLY A 162 -10.03 3.64 -8.72
N GLU A 163 -8.75 4.02 -8.67
CA GLU A 163 -7.67 3.21 -8.13
C GLU A 163 -7.38 3.54 -6.67
N ARG A 164 -6.88 2.54 -5.93
CA ARG A 164 -6.45 2.72 -4.53
C ARG A 164 -5.14 3.51 -4.45
N GLU A 165 -4.99 4.23 -3.34
CA GLU A 165 -3.77 4.95 -3.00
C GLU A 165 -2.63 3.97 -2.69
N ILE A 166 -1.43 4.29 -3.15
CA ILE A 166 -0.23 3.47 -2.91
C ILE A 166 0.99 4.35 -2.60
N PHE A 167 1.05 5.59 -3.10
CA PHE A 167 2.28 6.37 -3.05
C PHE A 167 2.55 6.96 -1.66
N THR A 168 1.50 7.19 -0.87
CA THR A 168 1.64 7.58 0.53
C THR A 168 1.76 6.40 1.50
N SER A 169 1.60 5.16 1.01
CA SER A 169 1.71 3.94 1.82
C SER A 169 3.12 3.74 2.40
N LYS A 170 3.20 2.93 3.46
CA LYS A 170 4.42 2.59 4.16
C LYS A 170 4.65 1.08 4.12
N ILE A 171 5.90 0.70 4.20
CA ILE A 171 6.34 -0.68 4.36
C ILE A 171 7.02 -0.78 5.72
N VAL A 172 6.56 -1.71 6.56
CA VAL A 172 7.28 -2.11 7.76
C VAL A 172 8.07 -3.38 7.45
N PHE A 173 9.27 -3.50 7.99
CA PHE A 173 10.14 -4.65 7.74
C PHE A 173 11.13 -4.85 8.87
N ILE A 174 11.82 -5.99 8.85
CA ILE A 174 12.88 -6.32 9.81
C ILE A 174 14.24 -6.03 9.20
N SER A 175 15.12 -5.40 9.97
CA SER A 175 16.49 -5.14 9.55
C SER A 175 17.49 -5.32 10.67
N ASN A 176 18.65 -5.89 10.34
CA ASN A 176 19.77 -6.10 11.27
C ASN A 176 20.88 -5.03 11.19
N ARG A 177 20.66 -3.98 10.40
CA ARG A 177 21.70 -3.00 10.02
C ARG A 177 22.33 -2.23 11.19
N ASP A 178 21.71 -2.27 12.37
CA ASP A 178 22.18 -1.63 13.60
C ASP A 178 22.55 -2.65 14.70
N GLY A 179 22.73 -3.93 14.36
CA GLY A 179 23.32 -4.96 15.23
C GLY A 179 22.38 -6.07 15.71
N ASN A 180 21.07 -5.90 15.59
CA ASN A 180 20.06 -6.93 15.88
C ASN A 180 18.80 -6.74 15.01
N ASP A 181 17.98 -7.78 14.92
CA ASP A 181 16.75 -7.77 14.11
C ASP A 181 15.67 -6.89 14.78
N GLU A 182 15.41 -5.72 14.17
CA GLU A 182 14.44 -4.73 14.67
C GLU A 182 13.50 -4.26 13.57
N LEU A 183 12.39 -3.64 13.97
CA LEU A 183 11.43 -3.05 13.05
C LEU A 183 11.99 -1.76 12.47
N TYR A 184 11.84 -1.63 11.15
CA TYR A 184 12.04 -0.41 10.40
C TYR A 184 10.79 -0.14 9.56
N MET A 185 10.60 1.12 9.22
CA MET A 185 9.56 1.59 8.32
C MET A 185 10.20 2.39 7.19
N MET A 186 9.64 2.30 5.99
CA MET A 186 10.02 3.12 4.85
C MET A 186 8.79 3.50 4.04
N ASP A 187 8.95 4.45 3.15
CA ASP A 187 7.95 4.71 2.11
C ASP A 187 7.91 3.56 1.10
N TYR A 188 6.81 3.47 0.34
CA TYR A 188 6.57 2.39 -0.63
C TYR A 188 7.74 2.13 -1.61
N ASP A 189 8.49 3.17 -1.97
CA ASP A 189 9.59 3.13 -2.94
C ASP A 189 11.00 2.97 -2.32
N GLY A 190 11.06 2.75 -1.00
CA GLY A 190 12.30 2.48 -0.26
C GLY A 190 12.98 3.69 0.39
N HIS A 191 12.47 4.91 0.22
CA HIS A 191 13.02 6.10 0.89
C HIS A 191 12.53 6.24 2.34
N ASN A 192 13.10 7.22 3.07
CA ASN A 192 12.73 7.60 4.43
C ASN A 192 12.76 6.42 5.44
N GLN A 193 13.77 5.55 5.29
CA GLN A 193 13.93 4.39 6.17
C GLN A 193 14.23 4.82 7.61
N THR A 194 13.35 4.46 8.54
CA THR A 194 13.39 4.85 9.95
C THR A 194 13.25 3.64 10.84
N ARG A 195 14.07 3.54 11.88
CA ARG A 195 14.00 2.47 12.89
C ARG A 195 12.84 2.73 13.85
N LEU A 196 12.08 1.69 14.19
CA LEU A 196 10.91 1.76 15.07
C LEU A 196 11.17 1.14 16.46
N THR A 197 11.97 0.07 16.56
CA THR A 197 12.31 -0.56 17.84
C THR A 197 13.80 -0.41 18.17
N PHE A 198 14.10 -0.20 19.46
CA PHE A 198 15.45 0.15 19.96
C PHE A 198 15.85 -0.69 21.18
N ASN A 199 15.37 -1.93 21.26
CA ASN A 199 15.39 -2.74 22.49
C ASN A 199 16.51 -3.80 22.50
N ARG A 200 17.33 -3.89 21.45
CA ARG A 200 18.40 -4.92 21.29
C ARG A 200 17.89 -6.37 21.37
N ILE A 201 16.59 -6.56 21.22
CA ILE A 201 15.92 -7.84 21.23
C ILE A 201 15.47 -8.12 19.81
N LYS A 202 15.26 -9.39 19.50
CA LYS A 202 14.76 -9.78 18.19
C LYS A 202 13.27 -9.47 18.10
N ASP A 203 12.91 -8.62 17.16
CA ASP A 203 11.54 -8.33 16.81
C ASP A 203 11.29 -8.77 15.34
N TYR A 204 10.17 -9.45 15.08
CA TYR A 204 9.89 -10.12 13.81
C TYR A 204 8.42 -10.06 13.38
N MET A 205 8.19 -10.43 12.12
CA MET A 205 6.86 -10.68 11.54
C MET A 205 5.89 -9.51 11.82
N PRO A 206 6.24 -8.28 11.40
CA PRO A 206 5.36 -7.14 11.58
C PRO A 206 4.12 -7.26 10.69
N ALA A 207 3.00 -6.70 11.15
CA ALA A 207 1.74 -6.66 10.41
C ALA A 207 1.02 -5.33 10.68
N TRP A 208 0.74 -4.59 9.62
CA TRP A 208 -0.05 -3.37 9.66
C TRP A 208 -1.51 -3.67 9.99
N SER A 209 -2.05 -2.82 10.86
CA SER A 209 -3.49 -2.66 11.00
C SER A 209 -4.10 -2.05 9.74
N ALA A 210 -5.39 -2.34 9.50
CA ALA A 210 -6.09 -1.92 8.30
C ALA A 210 -6.20 -0.39 8.13
N ASP A 211 -6.08 0.38 9.23
CA ASP A 211 -6.10 1.85 9.20
C ASP A 211 -4.70 2.47 9.13
N GLY A 212 -3.64 1.65 9.07
CA GLY A 212 -2.26 2.09 9.02
C GLY A 212 -1.75 2.76 10.30
N LYS A 213 -2.44 2.65 11.45
CA LYS A 213 -2.05 3.35 12.69
C LYS A 213 -1.28 2.49 13.68
N LYS A 214 -1.44 1.18 13.59
CA LYS A 214 -0.82 0.19 14.49
C LYS A 214 -0.05 -0.86 13.71
N ILE A 215 1.00 -1.38 14.31
CA ILE A 215 1.79 -2.50 13.84
C ILE A 215 1.79 -3.57 14.93
N ALA A 216 1.25 -4.74 14.63
CA ALA A 216 1.42 -5.92 15.47
C ALA A 216 2.72 -6.63 15.07
N TYR A 217 3.47 -7.14 16.04
CA TYR A 217 4.72 -7.85 15.76
C TYR A 217 5.04 -8.88 16.85
N THR A 218 5.92 -9.80 16.51
CA THR A 218 6.45 -10.82 17.42
C THR A 218 7.72 -10.29 18.08
N SER A 219 7.84 -10.40 19.40
CA SER A 219 9.02 -9.96 20.16
C SER A 219 9.52 -11.06 21.09
N TYR A 220 10.84 -11.18 21.22
CA TYR A 220 11.51 -12.13 22.13
C TYR A 220 11.93 -11.47 23.46
N LEU A 221 11.12 -10.54 23.98
CA LEU A 221 11.38 -9.85 25.25
C LEU A 221 11.30 -10.74 26.49
N ARG A 222 10.60 -11.85 26.37
CA ARG A 222 10.46 -12.87 27.40
C ARG A 222 11.19 -14.13 26.95
N GLU A 223 11.23 -15.13 27.81
CA GLU A 223 11.81 -16.44 27.48
C GLU A 223 11.10 -17.10 26.28
N SER A 224 9.80 -16.80 26.08
CA SER A 224 9.03 -17.16 24.89
C SER A 224 8.70 -15.94 24.02
N ALA A 225 8.42 -16.19 22.73
CA ALA A 225 7.95 -15.14 21.83
C ALA A 225 6.55 -14.66 22.23
N ILE A 226 6.38 -13.34 22.26
CA ILE A 226 5.14 -12.65 22.59
C ILE A 226 4.67 -11.77 21.44
N LEU A 227 3.38 -11.41 21.45
CA LEU A 227 2.84 -10.41 20.54
C LEU A 227 2.82 -9.03 21.18
N CYS A 228 3.20 -8.03 20.40
CA CYS A 228 3.18 -6.64 20.76
C CYS A 228 2.43 -5.84 19.70
N ILE A 229 1.79 -4.75 20.10
CA ILE A 229 1.13 -3.79 19.21
C ILE A 229 1.76 -2.43 19.48
N LEU A 230 2.30 -1.81 18.43
CA LEU A 230 2.98 -0.53 18.45
C LEU A 230 2.18 0.48 17.62
N ASN A 231 1.97 1.68 18.15
CA ASN A 231 1.65 2.85 17.33
C ASN A 231 2.98 3.54 16.95
N PRO A 232 3.41 3.48 15.67
CA PRO A 232 4.72 4.01 15.28
C PRO A 232 4.78 5.55 15.26
N TYR A 233 3.63 6.23 15.35
CA TYR A 233 3.55 7.69 15.30
C TYR A 233 3.49 8.33 16.70
N GLU A 234 2.92 7.61 17.67
CA GLU A 234 2.79 8.06 19.07
C GLU A 234 3.81 7.40 20.01
N GLY A 235 4.41 6.28 19.58
CA GLY A 235 5.34 5.49 20.39
C GLY A 235 4.65 4.64 21.47
N GLU A 236 3.33 4.60 21.52
CA GLU A 236 2.57 3.74 22.44
C GLU A 236 2.78 2.27 22.08
N ARG A 237 3.01 1.44 23.10
CA ARG A 237 3.22 0.01 22.95
C ARG A 237 2.39 -0.79 23.96
N LEU A 238 1.68 -1.79 23.44
CA LEU A 238 0.89 -2.74 24.20
C LEU A 238 1.44 -4.16 24.03
N GLU A 239 1.57 -4.91 25.12
CA GLU A 239 1.79 -6.37 25.08
C GLU A 239 0.45 -7.12 25.07
N VAL A 240 0.28 -8.07 24.15
CA VAL A 240 -0.89 -8.95 24.11
C VAL A 240 -0.72 -10.03 25.18
N GLN A 241 -1.49 -9.89 26.27
CA GLN A 241 -1.41 -10.78 27.42
C GLN A 241 -1.88 -12.19 27.07
N SER A 242 -0.92 -13.12 26.94
CA SER A 242 -1.16 -14.53 26.60
C SER A 242 -0.04 -15.41 27.14
N ARG A 243 -0.31 -16.70 27.35
CA ARG A 243 0.71 -17.70 27.67
C ARG A 243 1.21 -18.35 26.37
N GLY A 244 2.25 -19.18 26.46
CA GLY A 244 2.83 -19.88 25.30
C GLY A 244 3.72 -18.99 24.41
N THR A 245 4.07 -19.52 23.25
CA THR A 245 4.80 -18.82 22.19
C THR A 245 3.81 -18.28 21.17
N ASN A 246 3.78 -16.96 20.98
CA ASN A 246 2.80 -16.26 20.14
C ASN A 246 3.53 -15.48 19.04
N PHE A 247 3.17 -15.70 17.78
CA PHE A 247 3.92 -15.15 16.64
C PHE A 247 3.06 -15.02 15.37
N SER A 248 3.64 -14.42 14.32
CA SER A 248 3.00 -14.24 13.00
C SER A 248 1.60 -13.59 13.05
N PRO A 249 1.49 -12.37 13.62
CA PRO A 249 0.23 -11.64 13.66
C PRO A 249 -0.27 -11.26 12.25
N ALA A 250 -1.59 -11.15 12.08
CA ALA A 250 -2.24 -10.62 10.89
C ALA A 250 -3.56 -9.94 11.24
N PHE A 251 -3.68 -8.64 10.99
CA PHE A 251 -4.93 -7.89 11.21
C PHE A 251 -5.97 -8.22 10.13
N SER A 252 -7.24 -8.26 10.54
CA SER A 252 -8.35 -8.34 9.59
C SER A 252 -8.54 -7.02 8.84
N PRO A 253 -8.90 -7.03 7.54
CA PRO A 253 -9.15 -5.82 6.77
C PRO A 253 -10.26 -4.91 7.33
N ASP A 254 -11.20 -5.46 8.10
CA ASP A 254 -12.23 -4.67 8.79
C ASP A 254 -11.74 -3.98 10.08
N GLY A 255 -10.48 -4.20 10.47
CA GLY A 255 -9.83 -3.59 11.63
C GLY A 255 -10.26 -4.15 12.99
N LYS A 256 -11.09 -5.19 13.05
CA LYS A 256 -11.71 -5.67 14.30
C LYS A 256 -10.95 -6.80 14.98
N LYS A 257 -10.18 -7.59 14.21
CA LYS A 257 -9.57 -8.83 14.68
C LYS A 257 -8.08 -8.87 14.36
N LEU A 258 -7.36 -9.65 15.17
CA LEU A 258 -5.97 -10.02 14.96
C LEU A 258 -5.89 -11.54 15.00
N ALA A 259 -5.52 -12.16 13.87
CA ALA A 259 -5.18 -13.58 13.83
C ALA A 259 -3.69 -13.74 14.15
N PHE A 260 -3.31 -14.86 14.75
CA PHE A 260 -1.92 -15.15 15.09
C PHE A 260 -1.70 -16.65 15.33
N CYS A 261 -0.45 -17.06 15.39
CA CYS A 261 -0.05 -18.42 15.73
C CYS A 261 0.25 -18.49 17.23
N SER A 262 -0.18 -19.56 17.90
CA SER A 262 0.14 -19.78 19.31
C SER A 262 0.28 -21.25 19.68
N THR A 263 1.14 -21.50 20.67
CA THR A 263 1.26 -22.78 21.39
C THR A 263 0.64 -22.69 22.80
N LEU A 264 -0.40 -21.86 22.96
CA LEU A 264 -1.05 -21.55 24.25
C LEU A 264 -1.52 -22.82 24.99
N GLU A 265 -2.15 -23.72 24.25
CA GLU A 265 -2.51 -25.06 24.71
C GLU A 265 -1.34 -25.99 24.36
N GLU A 266 -0.80 -26.74 25.35
CA GLU A 266 0.40 -27.58 25.18
C GLU A 266 0.36 -28.41 23.90
N GLY A 267 1.38 -28.28 23.04
CA GLY A 267 1.49 -29.04 21.79
C GLY A 267 2.04 -28.24 20.60
N ASN A 268 1.46 -28.49 19.43
CA ASN A 268 1.76 -27.88 18.14
C ASN A 268 1.27 -26.42 18.03
N SER A 269 1.78 -25.69 17.03
CA SER A 269 1.28 -24.36 16.67
C SER A 269 -0.11 -24.47 16.06
N GLU A 270 -1.01 -23.57 16.50
CA GLU A 270 -2.38 -23.46 16.03
C GLU A 270 -2.72 -21.99 15.73
N ILE A 271 -3.76 -21.76 14.93
CA ILE A 271 -4.27 -20.42 14.64
C ILE A 271 -5.23 -19.98 15.74
N TYR A 272 -4.99 -18.79 16.27
CA TYR A 272 -5.84 -18.10 17.22
C TYR A 272 -6.29 -16.76 16.65
N VAL A 273 -7.35 -16.21 17.24
CA VAL A 273 -7.85 -14.87 16.95
C VAL A 273 -8.15 -14.13 18.24
N CYS A 274 -7.91 -12.83 18.26
CA CYS A 274 -8.31 -11.91 19.31
C CYS A 274 -8.89 -10.62 18.70
N THR A 275 -9.36 -9.70 19.54
CA THR A 275 -9.71 -8.35 19.09
C THR A 275 -8.46 -7.63 18.58
N SER A 276 -8.61 -6.56 17.78
CA SER A 276 -7.49 -5.71 17.37
C SER A 276 -6.67 -5.12 18.53
N GLU A 277 -7.22 -5.05 19.74
CA GLU A 277 -6.52 -4.66 20.98
C GLU A 277 -5.92 -5.83 21.78
N GLY A 278 -5.84 -7.04 21.21
CA GLY A 278 -5.23 -8.20 21.88
C GLY A 278 -6.08 -8.89 22.95
N LYS A 279 -7.39 -8.64 23.03
CA LYS A 279 -8.30 -9.22 24.03
C LYS A 279 -9.15 -10.35 23.45
N ASN A 280 -9.81 -11.13 24.30
CA ASN A 280 -10.73 -12.21 23.90
C ASN A 280 -10.09 -13.24 22.96
N ILE A 281 -8.94 -13.78 23.37
CA ILE A 281 -8.20 -14.81 22.62
C ILE A 281 -9.06 -16.07 22.48
N ARG A 282 -9.17 -16.58 21.26
CA ARG A 282 -9.91 -17.80 20.91
C ARG A 282 -9.14 -18.62 19.88
N ARG A 283 -9.04 -19.94 20.10
CA ARG A 283 -8.44 -20.90 19.16
C ARG A 283 -9.39 -21.14 17.97
N LEU A 284 -8.84 -21.23 16.76
CA LEU A 284 -9.58 -21.50 15.52
C LEU A 284 -9.33 -22.91 14.98
N THR A 285 -8.11 -23.43 15.11
CA THR A 285 -7.73 -24.75 14.59
C THR A 285 -7.47 -25.75 15.71
N PHE A 286 -7.86 -27.01 15.51
CA PHE A 286 -7.84 -28.06 16.54
C PHE A 286 -7.38 -29.39 15.96
N ASN A 287 -6.06 -29.57 15.84
CA ASN A 287 -5.49 -30.80 15.28
C ASN A 287 -4.04 -31.02 15.76
N LYS A 288 -3.38 -32.08 15.28
CA LYS A 288 -2.00 -32.43 15.66
C LYS A 288 -0.93 -31.85 14.71
N ALA A 289 -1.35 -31.15 13.67
CA ALA A 289 -0.50 -30.59 12.63
C ALA A 289 -0.04 -29.17 13.02
N ILE A 290 1.03 -28.69 12.41
CA ILE A 290 1.49 -27.32 12.58
C ILE A 290 0.66 -26.41 11.67
N ASP A 291 -0.13 -25.52 12.26
CA ASP A 291 -0.91 -24.50 11.56
C ASP A 291 -0.28 -23.11 11.82
N THR A 292 0.09 -22.40 10.74
CA THR A 292 0.87 -21.15 10.80
C THR A 292 0.52 -20.13 9.71
N ALA A 293 1.12 -18.94 9.77
CA ALA A 293 1.09 -17.90 8.74
C ALA A 293 -0.33 -17.50 8.28
N PRO A 294 -1.21 -17.04 9.19
CA PRO A 294 -2.55 -16.62 8.82
C PRO A 294 -2.52 -15.37 7.93
N SER A 295 -3.38 -15.32 6.92
CA SER A 295 -3.57 -14.19 6.02
C SER A 295 -5.06 -14.00 5.73
N TRP A 296 -5.58 -12.81 6.01
CA TRP A 296 -7.01 -12.53 5.88
C TRP A 296 -7.42 -12.24 4.45
N SER A 297 -8.53 -12.85 4.03
CA SER A 297 -9.27 -12.44 2.83
C SER A 297 -9.67 -10.96 2.91
N PRO A 298 -9.81 -10.25 1.77
CA PRO A 298 -10.18 -8.84 1.73
C PRO A 298 -11.56 -8.55 2.35
N THR A 299 -12.43 -9.56 2.44
CA THR A 299 -13.77 -9.44 3.04
C THR A 299 -13.79 -9.68 4.55
N SER A 300 -12.65 -10.03 5.18
CA SER A 300 -12.54 -10.43 6.59
C SER A 300 -13.38 -11.67 6.98
N ARG A 301 -13.89 -12.43 6.00
CA ARG A 301 -14.73 -13.62 6.23
C ARG A 301 -13.95 -14.92 6.25
N GLU A 302 -12.78 -14.93 5.65
CA GLU A 302 -11.94 -16.12 5.52
C GLU A 302 -10.49 -15.80 5.85
N ILE A 303 -9.75 -16.84 6.25
CA ILE A 303 -8.32 -16.82 6.57
C ILE A 303 -7.65 -17.92 5.74
N ALA A 304 -6.65 -17.53 4.95
CA ALA A 304 -5.68 -18.47 4.38
C ALA A 304 -4.57 -18.73 5.39
N PHE A 305 -4.05 -19.96 5.44
CA PHE A 305 -3.00 -20.33 6.38
C PHE A 305 -2.22 -21.56 5.89
N THR A 306 -1.01 -21.74 6.40
CA THR A 306 -0.19 -22.92 6.15
C THR A 306 -0.58 -24.04 7.13
N SER A 307 -0.69 -25.27 6.64
CA SER A 307 -0.85 -26.46 7.48
C SER A 307 -0.10 -27.66 6.91
N ASP A 308 0.57 -28.43 7.75
CA ASP A 308 1.22 -29.70 7.39
C ASP A 308 0.35 -30.94 7.66
N ARG A 309 -0.97 -30.77 7.88
CA ARG A 309 -1.91 -31.90 8.16
C ARG A 309 -1.97 -32.97 7.08
N GLY A 310 -1.50 -32.65 5.88
CA GLY A 310 -1.38 -33.57 4.74
C GLY A 310 0.00 -34.20 4.56
N GLY A 311 0.92 -34.03 5.52
CA GLY A 311 2.29 -34.56 5.52
C GLY A 311 3.35 -33.49 5.21
N THR A 312 3.14 -32.65 4.20
CA THR A 312 3.99 -31.48 3.91
C THR A 312 3.17 -30.18 4.09
N PRO A 313 3.82 -29.02 4.35
CA PRO A 313 3.13 -27.73 4.37
C PRO A 313 2.37 -27.44 3.08
N GLN A 314 1.11 -27.06 3.24
CA GLN A 314 0.17 -26.70 2.17
C GLN A 314 -0.64 -25.48 2.57
N ILE A 315 -1.24 -24.82 1.59
CA ILE A 315 -2.13 -23.68 1.84
C ILE A 315 -3.58 -24.16 1.97
N TYR A 316 -4.20 -23.78 3.07
CA TYR A 316 -5.61 -23.98 3.37
C TYR A 316 -6.32 -22.65 3.53
N ILE A 317 -7.65 -22.67 3.36
CA ILE A 317 -8.56 -21.58 3.70
C ILE A 317 -9.59 -22.10 4.69
N MET A 318 -9.96 -21.28 5.66
CA MET A 318 -11.09 -21.50 6.57
C MET A 318 -11.92 -20.23 6.73
N ASP A 319 -13.12 -20.36 7.25
CA ASP A 319 -13.89 -19.19 7.68
C ASP A 319 -13.23 -18.51 8.88
N ALA A 320 -13.50 -17.22 9.07
CA ALA A 320 -12.98 -16.40 10.16
C ALA A 320 -13.32 -16.95 11.56
N GLU A 321 -14.33 -17.81 11.66
CA GLU A 321 -14.76 -18.48 12.86
C GLU A 321 -14.07 -19.82 13.13
N GLY A 322 -13.37 -20.39 12.14
CA GLY A 322 -12.61 -21.65 12.21
C GLY A 322 -13.24 -22.84 11.44
N SER A 323 -14.40 -22.65 10.80
CA SER A 323 -15.11 -23.70 10.04
C SER A 323 -14.69 -23.78 8.56
N ASN A 324 -15.28 -24.73 7.83
CA ASN A 324 -15.15 -24.90 6.37
C ASN A 324 -13.71 -24.91 5.83
N ILE A 325 -12.84 -25.59 6.57
CA ILE A 325 -11.43 -25.78 6.21
C ILE A 325 -11.32 -26.53 4.87
N ARG A 326 -10.61 -25.94 3.90
CA ARG A 326 -10.36 -26.54 2.58
C ARG A 326 -8.95 -26.25 2.08
N ARG A 327 -8.33 -27.21 1.40
CA ARG A 327 -7.01 -27.06 0.78
C ARG A 327 -7.13 -26.37 -0.58
N ILE A 328 -6.19 -25.49 -0.93
CA ILE A 328 -6.15 -24.82 -2.23
C ILE A 328 -4.89 -25.09 -3.08
N SER A 329 -3.78 -25.47 -2.44
CA SER A 329 -2.54 -25.84 -3.14
C SER A 329 -2.50 -27.35 -3.40
N PHE A 330 -2.07 -27.78 -4.58
CA PHE A 330 -1.98 -29.20 -4.96
C PHE A 330 -0.67 -29.49 -5.70
N GLY A 331 -0.32 -30.76 -5.91
CA GLY A 331 0.88 -31.16 -6.66
C GLY A 331 2.07 -31.63 -5.81
N GLY A 332 1.86 -31.95 -4.52
CA GLY A 332 2.85 -32.66 -3.69
C GLY A 332 4.07 -31.84 -3.22
N GLY A 333 4.17 -30.57 -3.59
CA GLY A 333 5.24 -29.66 -3.15
C GLY A 333 5.13 -29.20 -1.69
N TYR A 334 6.07 -28.35 -1.27
CA TYR A 334 6.01 -27.59 -0.01
C TYR A 334 5.48 -26.20 -0.33
N PHE A 335 4.39 -25.78 0.29
CA PHE A 335 3.81 -24.44 0.11
C PHE A 335 3.56 -23.75 1.46
N ASP A 336 3.97 -22.49 1.57
CA ASP A 336 3.98 -21.76 2.84
C ASP A 336 3.81 -20.24 2.64
N ALA A 337 3.66 -19.50 3.74
CA ALA A 337 3.56 -18.04 3.80
C ALA A 337 2.53 -17.46 2.82
N PRO A 338 1.24 -17.85 2.93
CA PRO A 338 0.22 -17.30 2.07
C PRO A 338 0.02 -15.81 2.33
N SER A 339 -0.24 -15.06 1.27
CA SER A 339 -0.60 -13.64 1.31
C SER A 339 -1.79 -13.40 0.39
N TRP A 340 -2.94 -13.10 0.98
CA TRP A 340 -4.17 -12.86 0.24
C TRP A 340 -4.18 -11.44 -0.32
N SER A 341 -4.45 -11.30 -1.63
CA SER A 341 -4.55 -10.02 -2.29
C SER A 341 -5.67 -9.15 -1.68
N PRO A 342 -5.40 -7.85 -1.40
CA PRO A 342 -6.37 -6.95 -0.78
C PRO A 342 -7.50 -6.50 -1.73
N ILE A 343 -7.42 -6.85 -3.02
CA ILE A 343 -8.39 -6.45 -4.05
C ILE A 343 -9.21 -7.61 -4.63
N GLY A 344 -8.93 -8.87 -4.28
CA GLY A 344 -9.64 -9.96 -4.97
C GLY A 344 -9.31 -11.39 -4.57
N ASP A 345 -9.37 -12.26 -5.59
CA ASP A 345 -9.35 -13.71 -5.49
C ASP A 345 -7.97 -14.32 -5.77
N MET A 346 -6.90 -13.57 -5.50
CA MET A 346 -5.52 -14.06 -5.65
C MET A 346 -4.88 -14.31 -4.28
N ILE A 347 -4.13 -15.41 -4.18
CA ILE A 347 -3.25 -15.70 -3.05
C ILE A 347 -1.84 -15.91 -3.59
N ALA A 348 -0.89 -15.14 -3.07
CA ALA A 348 0.52 -15.39 -3.24
C ALA A 348 1.01 -16.37 -2.17
N TYR A 349 1.94 -17.25 -2.49
CA TYR A 349 2.56 -18.14 -1.53
C TYR A 349 3.96 -18.55 -2.00
N VAL A 350 4.75 -19.06 -1.08
CA VAL A 350 6.07 -19.62 -1.36
C VAL A 350 5.91 -21.08 -1.74
N SER A 351 6.60 -21.54 -2.79
CA SER A 351 6.78 -22.95 -3.09
C SER A 351 8.25 -23.31 -2.98
N ARG A 352 8.54 -24.47 -2.37
CA ARG A 352 9.90 -25.02 -2.30
C ARG A 352 10.04 -26.28 -3.15
N VAL A 353 10.97 -26.24 -4.11
CA VAL A 353 11.39 -27.37 -4.95
C VAL A 353 12.91 -27.44 -4.91
N ASP A 354 13.49 -28.58 -4.52
CA ASP A 354 14.94 -28.79 -4.44
C ASP A 354 15.72 -27.66 -3.73
N GLN A 355 15.18 -27.18 -2.61
CA GLN A 355 15.70 -26.06 -1.79
C GLN A 355 15.68 -24.67 -2.45
N ILE A 356 15.10 -24.55 -3.65
CA ILE A 356 14.79 -23.26 -4.28
C ILE A 356 13.43 -22.80 -3.78
N PHE A 357 13.33 -21.55 -3.36
CA PHE A 357 12.11 -20.93 -2.84
C PHE A 357 11.68 -19.87 -3.83
N ASP A 358 10.52 -20.09 -4.44
CA ASP A 358 9.94 -19.17 -5.41
C ASP A 358 8.54 -18.75 -4.99
N ILE A 359 8.16 -17.55 -5.42
CA ILE A 359 6.84 -16.99 -5.17
C ILE A 359 5.92 -17.41 -6.30
N TYR A 360 4.74 -17.88 -5.94
CA TYR A 360 3.67 -18.25 -6.83
C TYR A 360 2.43 -17.43 -6.49
N VAL A 361 1.62 -17.13 -7.50
CA VAL A 361 0.31 -16.50 -7.35
C VAL A 361 -0.74 -17.43 -7.92
N GLN A 362 -1.75 -17.77 -7.13
CA GLN A 362 -2.88 -18.57 -7.57
C GLN A 362 -4.16 -17.75 -7.56
N ASN A 363 -4.89 -17.79 -8.67
CA ASN A 363 -6.25 -17.28 -8.75
C ASN A 363 -7.23 -18.35 -8.21
N LEU A 364 -7.99 -18.01 -7.17
CA LEU A 364 -8.89 -18.91 -6.47
C LEU A 364 -10.14 -19.28 -7.30
N ARG A 365 -10.53 -18.45 -8.27
CA ARG A 365 -11.68 -18.67 -9.14
C ARG A 365 -11.33 -19.57 -10.31
N THR A 366 -10.28 -19.21 -11.06
CA THR A 366 -9.86 -19.95 -12.26
C THR A 366 -8.97 -21.15 -11.95
N LYS A 367 -8.41 -21.21 -10.74
CA LYS A 367 -7.39 -22.18 -10.30
C LYS A 367 -6.07 -22.07 -11.05
N GLN A 368 -5.90 -21.03 -11.88
CA GLN A 368 -4.64 -20.76 -12.55
C GLN A 368 -3.57 -20.38 -11.53
N THR A 369 -2.38 -20.94 -11.70
CA THR A 369 -1.19 -20.60 -10.91
C THR A 369 -0.12 -20.03 -11.83
N ILE A 370 0.49 -18.93 -11.41
CA ILE A 370 1.61 -18.26 -12.08
C ILE A 370 2.82 -18.37 -11.16
N LYS A 371 3.95 -18.84 -11.70
CA LYS A 371 5.25 -18.75 -11.04
C LYS A 371 5.78 -17.33 -11.24
N LEU A 372 5.94 -16.59 -10.15
CA LEU A 372 6.22 -15.16 -10.18
C LEU A 372 7.73 -14.87 -10.17
N THR A 373 8.48 -15.64 -9.39
CA THR A 373 9.94 -15.57 -9.37
C THR A 373 10.51 -16.83 -9.96
N GLU A 374 11.59 -16.67 -10.72
CA GLU A 374 12.42 -17.76 -11.19
C GLU A 374 13.87 -17.32 -11.09
N SER A 375 14.40 -17.38 -9.88
CA SER A 375 15.81 -17.10 -9.63
C SER A 375 16.39 -18.22 -8.79
N ASN A 376 17.68 -18.51 -8.96
CA ASN A 376 18.42 -19.40 -8.07
C ASN A 376 18.67 -18.75 -6.69
N ALA A 377 17.71 -17.94 -6.23
CA ALA A 377 17.68 -17.26 -4.96
C ALA A 377 16.58 -17.88 -4.09
N ARG A 378 16.61 -17.53 -2.81
CA ARG A 378 15.58 -17.87 -1.84
C ARG A 378 14.62 -16.69 -1.73
N ASN A 379 13.45 -16.80 -2.36
CA ASN A 379 12.40 -15.78 -2.38
C ASN A 379 11.29 -16.17 -1.41
N GLU A 380 11.03 -15.33 -0.40
CA GLU A 380 10.16 -15.68 0.73
C GLU A 380 9.32 -14.52 1.22
N SER A 381 8.27 -14.86 2.00
CA SER A 381 7.41 -13.91 2.71
C SER A 381 6.80 -12.82 1.80
N PRO A 382 6.01 -13.21 0.78
CA PRO A 382 5.36 -12.26 -0.10
C PRO A 382 4.30 -11.44 0.66
N CYS A 383 4.19 -10.15 0.36
CA CYS A 383 3.10 -9.28 0.79
C CYS A 383 2.61 -8.41 -0.38
N TRP A 384 1.30 -8.29 -0.54
CA TRP A 384 0.71 -7.49 -1.62
C TRP A 384 0.71 -6.00 -1.30
N SER A 385 0.90 -5.17 -2.33
CA SER A 385 0.57 -3.74 -2.25
C SER A 385 -0.94 -3.52 -2.04
N PRO A 386 -1.36 -2.39 -1.44
CA PRO A 386 -2.78 -2.09 -1.15
C PRO A 386 -3.70 -2.09 -2.38
N ASP A 387 -3.14 -1.73 -3.54
CA ASP A 387 -3.80 -1.74 -4.84
C ASP A 387 -3.74 -3.09 -5.56
N GLY A 388 -3.04 -4.08 -5.00
CA GLY A 388 -2.91 -5.43 -5.53
C GLY A 388 -2.15 -5.57 -6.85
N ARG A 389 -1.41 -4.55 -7.30
CA ARG A 389 -0.62 -4.62 -8.55
C ARG A 389 0.82 -5.06 -8.35
N HIS A 390 1.32 -4.99 -7.12
CA HIS A 390 2.70 -5.31 -6.79
C HIS A 390 2.77 -6.25 -5.59
N LEU A 391 3.89 -6.96 -5.49
CA LEU A 391 4.25 -7.73 -4.31
C LEU A 391 5.63 -7.31 -3.84
N ILE A 392 5.79 -7.21 -2.52
CA ILE A 392 7.07 -7.13 -1.85
C ILE A 392 7.44 -8.49 -1.26
N PHE A 393 8.73 -8.83 -1.28
CA PHE A 393 9.23 -10.08 -0.72
C PHE A 393 10.70 -9.98 -0.31
N SER A 394 11.14 -10.95 0.49
CA SER A 394 12.53 -11.09 0.91
C SER A 394 13.28 -11.98 -0.08
N SER A 395 14.46 -11.56 -0.54
CA SER A 395 15.29 -12.36 -1.44
C SER A 395 16.78 -12.20 -1.15
N ASN A 396 17.54 -13.30 -1.27
CA ASN A 396 19.00 -13.28 -1.22
C ASN A 396 19.66 -13.16 -2.61
N LEU A 397 18.90 -12.75 -3.63
CA LEU A 397 19.37 -12.61 -5.03
C LEU A 397 20.67 -11.79 -5.16
N THR A 398 20.91 -10.84 -4.26
CA THR A 398 22.11 -10.00 -4.23
C THR A 398 23.16 -10.43 -3.19
N GLY A 399 23.14 -11.69 -2.76
CA GLY A 399 24.09 -12.28 -1.80
C GLY A 399 23.70 -12.12 -0.32
N THR A 400 23.03 -11.03 0.04
CA THR A 400 22.39 -10.84 1.37
C THR A 400 20.87 -10.73 1.21
N ILE A 401 20.11 -11.02 2.27
CA ILE A 401 18.64 -10.92 2.24
C ILE A 401 18.24 -9.46 2.15
N GLN A 402 17.47 -9.11 1.11
CA GLN A 402 16.97 -7.77 0.84
C GLN A 402 15.51 -7.80 0.43
N LEU A 403 14.87 -6.64 0.48
CA LEU A 403 13.50 -6.49 0.00
C LEU A 403 13.50 -6.15 -1.48
N PHE A 404 12.66 -6.86 -2.21
CA PHE A 404 12.38 -6.64 -3.63
C PHE A 404 10.89 -6.44 -3.84
N THR A 405 10.55 -5.63 -4.83
CA THR A 405 9.20 -5.53 -5.37
C THR A 405 9.17 -6.10 -6.78
N ILE A 406 8.04 -6.69 -7.14
CA ILE A 406 7.76 -7.22 -8.47
C ILE A 406 6.28 -7.00 -8.75
N ASP A 407 5.93 -6.88 -10.03
CA ASP A 407 4.53 -6.78 -10.42
C ASP A 407 3.83 -8.14 -10.32
N TYR A 408 2.50 -8.13 -10.23
CA TYR A 408 1.67 -9.35 -10.11
C TYR A 408 1.82 -10.36 -11.26
N ASP A 409 2.36 -9.91 -12.41
CA ASP A 409 2.64 -10.73 -13.60
C ASP A 409 4.11 -11.12 -13.75
N GLY A 410 4.97 -10.77 -12.78
CA GLY A 410 6.40 -11.10 -12.77
C GLY A 410 7.30 -10.06 -13.44
N ALA A 411 6.73 -8.94 -13.93
CA ALA A 411 7.50 -7.87 -14.53
C ALA A 411 8.13 -6.93 -13.48
N ASN A 412 9.04 -6.06 -13.94
CA ASN A 412 9.59 -4.92 -13.20
C ASN A 412 10.18 -5.25 -11.81
N LEU A 413 10.93 -6.34 -11.70
CA LEU A 413 11.67 -6.67 -10.47
C LEU A 413 12.61 -5.53 -10.06
N ARG A 414 12.43 -5.01 -8.83
CA ARG A 414 13.20 -3.89 -8.28
C ARG A 414 13.63 -4.17 -6.84
N ARG A 415 14.89 -3.90 -6.51
CA ARG A 415 15.41 -3.91 -5.13
C ARG A 415 15.05 -2.61 -4.40
N LEU A 416 14.59 -2.70 -3.15
CA LEU A 416 14.26 -1.54 -2.29
C LEU A 416 15.30 -1.24 -1.20
N THR A 417 16.00 -2.26 -0.70
CA THR A 417 16.95 -2.11 0.42
C THR A 417 18.34 -2.57 0.03
N SER A 418 19.38 -1.97 0.65
CA SER A 418 20.77 -2.32 0.36
C SER A 418 21.71 -2.47 1.56
N LYS A 419 21.33 -1.91 2.73
CA LYS A 419 22.16 -1.92 3.95
C LYS A 419 21.64 -2.94 4.96
N GLY A 420 22.54 -3.76 5.51
CA GLY A 420 22.17 -4.87 6.40
C GLY A 420 21.39 -5.96 5.67
N GLU A 421 20.83 -6.92 6.41
CA GLU A 421 19.83 -7.86 5.93
C GLU A 421 18.44 -7.34 6.25
N ASN A 422 17.54 -7.39 5.26
CA ASN A 422 16.20 -6.82 5.33
C ASN A 422 15.17 -7.86 4.88
N LYS A 423 14.16 -8.15 5.72
CA LYS A 423 13.25 -9.30 5.52
C LYS A 423 11.89 -9.08 6.17
N LEU A 424 10.94 -9.99 5.88
CA LEU A 424 9.61 -10.06 6.50
C LEU A 424 8.87 -8.71 6.43
N ALA A 425 8.73 -8.20 5.21
CA ALA A 425 8.04 -6.94 4.99
C ALA A 425 6.52 -7.10 5.01
N ASP A 426 5.83 -6.10 5.52
CA ASP A 426 4.38 -5.94 5.41
C ASP A 426 4.04 -4.53 4.93
N TRP A 427 3.06 -4.46 4.03
CA TRP A 427 2.70 -3.23 3.31
C TRP A 427 1.41 -2.65 3.88
N SER A 428 1.43 -1.36 4.24
CA SER A 428 0.25 -0.68 4.79
C SER A 428 -0.89 -0.65 3.78
N ARG A 429 -2.12 -0.86 4.27
CA ARG A 429 -3.32 -0.95 3.45
C ARG A 429 -3.97 0.38 3.12
#